data_AF-D5V287-F1
#
_entry.id   AF-D5V287-F1
#
_cell.length_a   1.000
_cell.length_b   1.000
_cell.length_c   1.000
_cell.angle_alpha   90.00
_cell.angle_beta   90.00
_cell.angle_gamma   90.00
#
_symmetry.space_group_name_H-M   'P 1'
#
loop_
_entity.id
_entity.type
_entity.pdbx_description
1 polymer ?
#
loop_
_entity_poly.entity_id
_entity_poly.type
_entity_poly.pdbx_seq_one_letter_code
_entity_poly.pdbx_strand_id
1 'polypeptide(L)'
;MSIRTTFDKITSNNSESWSLALFWIVIFEILATMIEYSFVHQTPDIMMHIPDGIYSEIIIGLIVTVYIWLCMYNLVFWDKTSILYLILFGFIGVYLITTHDFVFDLFIKNINIFRLIQSDTGINLIIQLFFKIIIFYLIYQLIKSLRTTKTL
;
A
#
# COMPACT_ATOMS: atom_id res chain seq x y z
N MET A 1 -25.34 1.35 -14.60
CA MET A 1 -24.52 0.77 -13.53
C MET A 1 -23.98 1.93 -12.69
N SER A 2 -24.20 1.94 -11.38
CA SER A 2 -23.79 3.08 -10.53
C SER A 2 -22.29 3.05 -10.25
N ILE A 3 -21.63 4.21 -10.17
CA ILE A 3 -20.19 4.30 -9.90
C ILE A 3 -19.82 3.62 -8.57
N ARG A 4 -20.73 3.68 -7.59
CA ARG A 4 -20.61 3.00 -6.29
C ARG A 4 -20.54 1.48 -6.45
N THR A 5 -21.44 0.91 -7.24
CA THR A 5 -21.52 -0.55 -7.45
C THR A 5 -20.30 -1.12 -8.20
N THR A 6 -19.71 -0.32 -9.09
CA THR A 6 -18.47 -0.74 -9.78
C THR A 6 -17.27 -0.64 -8.85
N PHE A 7 -17.18 0.44 -8.06
CA PHE A 7 -16.11 0.62 -7.08
C PHE A 7 -16.12 -0.50 -6.02
N ASP A 8 -17.27 -0.76 -5.39
CA ASP A 8 -17.42 -1.80 -4.36
C ASP A 8 -17.06 -3.20 -4.89
N LYS A 9 -17.37 -3.48 -6.15
CA LYS A 9 -17.02 -4.75 -6.81
C LYS A 9 -15.51 -4.90 -6.98
N ILE A 10 -14.80 -3.83 -7.32
CA ILE A 10 -13.35 -3.84 -7.53
C ILE A 10 -12.59 -3.87 -6.21
N THR A 11 -13.08 -3.16 -5.19
CA THR A 11 -12.34 -2.97 -3.93
C THR A 11 -12.56 -4.07 -2.90
N SER A 12 -13.72 -4.72 -2.91
CA SER A 12 -14.06 -5.70 -1.87
C SER A 12 -14.97 -6.83 -2.37
N ASN A 13 -15.19 -6.92 -3.69
CA ASN A 13 -16.21 -7.78 -4.28
C ASN A 13 -17.58 -7.61 -3.59
N ASN A 14 -18.07 -6.36 -3.51
CA ASN A 14 -19.31 -5.99 -2.82
C ASN A 14 -19.33 -6.28 -1.29
N SER A 15 -18.19 -6.13 -0.63
CA SER A 15 -17.99 -6.41 0.82
C SER A 15 -17.99 -7.90 1.16
N GLU A 16 -17.72 -8.79 0.21
CA GLU A 16 -17.57 -10.23 0.48
C GLU A 16 -16.11 -10.62 0.75
N SER A 17 -15.15 -9.89 0.20
CA SER A 17 -13.72 -10.22 0.26
C SER A 17 -12.94 -9.21 1.12
N TRP A 18 -12.73 -9.55 2.39
CA TRP A 18 -11.91 -8.74 3.31
C TRP A 18 -10.46 -8.59 2.85
N SER A 19 -9.88 -9.63 2.24
CA SER A 19 -8.50 -9.61 1.73
C SER A 19 -8.32 -8.60 0.60
N LEU A 20 -9.32 -8.42 -0.25
CA LEU A 20 -9.28 -7.47 -1.36
C LEU A 20 -9.38 -6.03 -0.84
N ALA A 21 -10.21 -5.80 0.18
CA ALA A 21 -10.31 -4.50 0.84
C ALA A 21 -8.98 -4.11 1.52
N LEU A 22 -8.32 -5.04 2.23
CA LEU A 22 -6.98 -4.81 2.79
C LEU A 22 -5.96 -4.49 1.72
N PHE A 23 -5.95 -5.24 0.63
CA PHE A 23 -5.05 -5.00 -0.49
C PHE A 23 -5.15 -3.54 -0.97
N TRP A 24 -6.36 -3.04 -1.23
CA TRP A 24 -6.55 -1.66 -1.66
C TRP A 24 -6.19 -0.63 -0.58
N ILE A 25 -6.48 -0.90 0.69
CA ILE A 25 -6.05 -0.03 1.80
C ILE A 25 -4.54 0.15 1.78
N VAL A 26 -3.78 -0.95 1.70
CA VAL A 26 -2.31 -0.89 1.70
C VAL A 26 -1.78 -0.14 0.47
N ILE A 27 -2.34 -0.39 -0.72
CA ILE A 27 -1.92 0.31 -1.94
C ILE A 27 -2.18 1.82 -1.85
N PHE A 28 -3.37 2.23 -1.39
CA PHE A 28 -3.68 3.65 -1.24
C PHE A 28 -2.83 4.33 -0.16
N GLU A 29 -2.51 3.61 0.91
CA GLU A 29 -1.64 4.11 1.97
C GLU A 29 -0.20 4.30 1.47
N ILE A 30 0.34 3.34 0.71
CA ILE A 30 1.66 3.45 0.07
C ILE A 30 1.70 4.69 -0.84
N LEU A 31 0.69 4.85 -1.70
CA LEU A 31 0.59 6.01 -2.60
C LEU A 31 0.51 7.33 -1.84
N ALA A 32 -0.31 7.40 -0.79
CA ALA A 32 -0.45 8.59 0.04
C ALA A 32 0.90 8.96 0.71
N THR A 33 1.61 7.96 1.24
CA THR A 33 2.91 8.15 1.89
C THR A 33 3.97 8.60 0.89
N MET A 34 4.00 8.01 -0.31
CA MET A 34 4.93 8.43 -1.37
C MET A 34 4.70 9.87 -1.84
N ILE A 35 3.43 10.27 -1.97
CA ILE A 35 3.07 11.65 -2.32
C ILE A 35 3.52 12.59 -1.19
N GLU A 36 3.20 12.27 0.06
CA GLU A 36 3.65 13.06 1.21
C GLU A 36 5.18 13.23 1.23
N TYR A 37 5.92 12.13 1.03
CA TYR A 37 7.37 12.16 0.94
C TYR A 37 7.87 13.07 -0.17
N SER A 38 7.26 12.99 -1.37
CA SER A 38 7.66 13.82 -2.52
C SER A 38 7.39 15.32 -2.32
N PHE A 39 6.35 15.70 -1.57
CA PHE A 39 6.00 17.11 -1.36
C PHE A 39 6.70 17.71 -0.15
N VAL A 40 6.76 16.99 0.97
CA VAL A 40 7.23 17.52 2.25
C VAL A 40 8.70 17.17 2.50
N HIS A 41 9.27 16.24 1.73
CA HIS A 41 10.63 15.72 1.92
C HIS A 41 10.89 15.30 3.37
N GLN A 42 9.85 14.82 4.07
CA GLN A 42 10.00 14.30 5.42
C GLN A 42 10.90 13.08 5.37
N THR A 43 12.09 13.22 5.95
CA THR A 43 13.01 12.11 6.13
C THR A 43 12.46 11.20 7.23
N PRO A 44 12.49 9.86 7.08
CA PRO A 44 12.11 8.96 8.16
C PRO A 44 12.94 9.25 9.41
N ASP A 45 12.30 9.27 10.59
CA ASP A 45 13.00 9.55 11.86
C ASP A 45 13.99 8.41 12.21
N ILE A 46 13.71 7.21 11.72
CA ILE A 46 14.54 6.02 11.87
C ILE A 46 15.02 5.61 10.48
N MET A 47 16.15 6.18 10.03
CA MET A 47 16.87 5.67 8.88
C MET A 47 17.72 4.48 9.31
N MET A 48 17.30 3.27 8.96
CA MET A 48 18.24 2.16 8.94
C MET A 48 19.17 2.38 7.75
N HIS A 49 20.35 2.96 8.02
CA HIS A 49 21.41 3.02 7.03
C HIS A 49 21.89 1.59 6.81
N ILE A 50 21.47 0.97 5.71
CA ILE A 50 22.04 -0.30 5.25
C ILE A 50 23.42 0.08 4.69
N PRO A 51 24.53 -0.30 5.35
CA PRO A 51 25.85 0.05 4.86
C PRO A 51 26.06 -0.53 3.46
N ASP A 52 26.55 0.30 2.55
CA ASP A 52 26.91 -0.12 1.20
C ASP A 52 27.98 -1.23 1.29
N GLY A 53 27.62 -2.43 0.85
CA GLY A 53 28.49 -3.60 0.95
C GLY A 53 27.87 -4.84 0.34
N ILE A 54 28.66 -5.92 0.26
CA ILE A 54 28.26 -7.17 -0.40
C ILE A 54 26.93 -7.73 0.13
N TYR A 55 26.66 -7.55 1.43
CA TYR A 55 25.42 -8.02 2.04
C TYR A 55 24.17 -7.28 1.53
N SER A 56 24.25 -5.97 1.28
CA SER A 56 23.12 -5.21 0.75
C SER A 56 22.83 -5.61 -0.70
N GLU A 57 23.87 -5.80 -1.51
CA GLU A 57 23.76 -6.28 -2.89
C GLU A 57 23.14 -7.69 -2.96
N ILE A 58 23.51 -8.61 -2.07
CA ILE A 58 22.92 -9.96 -2.00
C ILE A 58 21.44 -9.89 -1.64
N ILE A 59 21.08 -9.06 -0.65
CA ILE A 59 19.68 -8.91 -0.22
C ILE A 59 18.83 -8.33 -1.36
N ILE A 60 19.31 -7.28 -2.03
CA ILE A 60 18.64 -6.67 -3.17
C ILE A 60 18.52 -7.69 -4.32
N GLY A 61 19.60 -8.41 -4.62
CA GLY A 61 19.61 -9.45 -5.66
C GLY A 61 18.60 -10.57 -5.39
N LEU A 62 18.47 -11.00 -4.14
CA LEU A 62 17.50 -12.02 -3.73
C LEU A 62 16.07 -11.52 -3.88
N ILE A 63 15.78 -10.29 -3.43
CA ILE A 63 14.48 -9.63 -3.57
C ILE A 63 14.09 -9.53 -5.06
N VAL A 64 15.00 -9.06 -5.91
CA VAL A 64 14.78 -8.96 -7.37
C VAL A 64 14.55 -10.33 -8.00
N THR A 65 15.32 -11.35 -7.60
CA THR A 65 15.16 -12.71 -8.11
C THR A 65 13.79 -13.27 -7.75
N VAL A 66 13.34 -13.09 -6.50
CA VAL A 66 12.00 -13.50 -6.05
C VAL A 66 10.92 -12.75 -6.83
N TYR A 67 11.11 -11.45 -7.08
CA TYR A 67 10.17 -10.67 -7.87
C TYR A 67 10.03 -11.18 -9.31
N ILE A 68 11.15 -11.44 -9.99
CA ILE A 68 11.16 -11.99 -11.35
C ILE A 68 10.50 -13.38 -11.36
N TRP A 69 10.77 -14.21 -10.35
CA TRP A 69 10.14 -15.51 -10.21
C TRP A 69 8.62 -15.40 -10.07
N LEU A 70 8.13 -14.47 -9.24
CA LEU A 70 6.69 -14.19 -9.10
C LEU A 70 6.08 -13.67 -10.40
N CYS A 71 6.80 -12.85 -11.18
CA CYS A 71 6.36 -12.42 -12.52
C CYS A 71 6.20 -13.62 -13.46
N MET A 72 7.20 -14.50 -13.52
CA MET A 72 7.17 -15.70 -14.36
C MET A 72 6.05 -16.66 -13.94
N TYR A 73 5.90 -16.89 -12.63
CA TYR A 73 4.82 -17.72 -12.08
C TYR A 73 3.45 -17.18 -12.50
N ASN A 74 3.23 -15.86 -12.40
CA ASN A 74 1.97 -15.24 -12.80
C ASN A 74 1.71 -15.32 -14.31
N LEU A 75 2.74 -15.23 -15.16
CA LEU A 75 2.58 -15.41 -16.61
C LEU A 75 2.14 -16.83 -16.98
N VAL A 76 2.62 -17.84 -16.25
CA VAL A 76 2.32 -19.26 -16.54
C VAL A 76 0.98 -19.69 -15.98
N PHE A 77 0.68 -19.37 -14.72
CA PHE A 77 -0.48 -19.92 -14.02
C PHE A 77 -1.72 -19.01 -14.06
N TRP A 78 -1.56 -17.73 -14.41
CA TRP A 78 -2.63 -16.72 -14.53
C TRP A 78 -3.63 -16.73 -13.36
N ASP A 79 -3.12 -16.87 -12.15
CA ASP A 79 -3.95 -16.86 -10.95
C ASP A 79 -4.17 -15.42 -10.46
N LYS A 80 -5.45 -15.04 -10.28
CA LYS A 80 -5.84 -13.69 -9.84
C LYS A 80 -5.23 -13.32 -8.49
N THR A 81 -5.15 -14.27 -7.56
CA THR A 81 -4.61 -14.03 -6.22
C THR A 81 -3.11 -13.77 -6.28
N SER A 82 -2.40 -14.58 -7.05
CA SER A 82 -0.97 -14.44 -7.31
C SER A 82 -0.62 -13.11 -8.00
N ILE A 83 -1.49 -12.61 -8.89
CA ILE A 83 -1.33 -11.30 -9.54
C ILE A 83 -1.47 -10.16 -8.53
N LEU A 84 -2.42 -10.24 -7.60
CA LEU A 84 -2.59 -9.23 -6.54
C LEU A 84 -1.35 -9.17 -5.64
N TYR A 85 -0.79 -10.32 -5.25
CA TYR A 85 0.45 -10.34 -4.48
C TYR A 85 1.64 -9.75 -5.23
N LEU A 86 1.74 -10.00 -6.54
CA LEU A 86 2.78 -9.41 -7.38
C LEU A 86 2.68 -7.89 -7.41
N ILE A 87 1.47 -7.36 -7.60
CA ILE A 87 1.21 -5.91 -7.59
C ILE A 87 1.60 -5.34 -6.23
N LEU A 88 1.17 -5.97 -5.13
CA LEU A 88 1.52 -5.52 -3.78
C LEU A 88 3.03 -5.48 -3.57
N PHE A 89 3.73 -6.54 -3.96
CA PHE A 89 5.18 -6.63 -3.85
C PHE A 89 5.88 -5.56 -4.70
N GLY A 90 5.38 -5.29 -5.90
CA GLY A 90 5.87 -4.21 -6.76
C GLY A 90 5.71 -2.83 -6.11
N PHE A 91 4.52 -2.53 -5.55
CA PHE A 91 4.28 -1.26 -4.87
C PHE A 91 5.14 -1.09 -3.61
N ILE A 92 5.35 -2.15 -2.83
CA ILE A 92 6.26 -2.14 -1.69
C ILE A 92 7.70 -1.89 -2.15
N GLY A 93 8.15 -2.55 -3.21
CA GLY A 93 9.49 -2.33 -3.77
C GLY A 93 9.70 -0.88 -4.22
N VAL A 94 8.72 -0.32 -4.95
CA VAL A 94 8.75 1.09 -5.39
C VAL A 94 8.76 2.04 -4.20
N TYR A 95 7.96 1.76 -3.17
CA TYR A 95 7.96 2.53 -1.92
C TYR A 95 9.35 2.56 -1.29
N LEU A 96 9.95 1.38 -1.03
CA LEU A 96 11.25 1.24 -0.40
C LEU A 96 12.36 1.97 -1.16
N ILE A 97 12.37 1.87 -2.49
CA ILE A 97 13.36 2.54 -3.35
C ILE A 97 13.18 4.07 -3.32
N THR A 98 11.94 4.55 -3.26
CA THR A 98 11.66 5.99 -3.33
C THR A 98 11.90 6.67 -1.99
N THR A 99 11.38 6.10 -0.90
CA THR A 99 11.41 6.73 0.43
C THR A 99 12.66 6.36 1.23
N HIS A 100 13.40 5.33 0.81
CA HIS A 100 14.51 4.72 1.56
C HIS A 100 14.11 4.29 2.99
N ASP A 101 12.82 4.09 3.23
CA ASP A 101 12.26 3.74 4.53
C ASP A 101 12.10 2.22 4.66
N PHE A 102 13.20 1.55 4.99
CA PHE A 102 13.23 0.09 5.18
C PHE A 102 12.51 -0.41 6.45
N VAL A 103 12.15 0.51 7.36
CA VAL A 103 11.47 0.20 8.63
C VAL A 103 9.96 0.48 8.53
N PHE A 104 9.51 1.08 7.43
CA PHE A 104 8.11 1.52 7.22
C PHE A 104 7.64 2.51 8.28
N ASP A 105 8.56 3.31 8.84
CA ASP A 105 8.25 4.32 9.86
C ASP A 105 7.30 5.41 9.31
N LEU A 106 7.55 5.91 8.10
CA LEU A 106 6.68 6.86 7.41
C LEU A 106 5.31 6.24 7.09
N PHE A 107 5.29 4.99 6.64
CA PHE A 107 4.04 4.29 6.33
C PHE A 107 3.17 4.11 7.59
N ILE A 108 3.76 3.69 8.71
CA ILE A 108 3.05 3.53 9.99
C ILE A 108 2.61 4.89 10.53
N LYS A 109 3.40 5.94 10.35
CA LYS A 109 3.01 7.29 10.77
C LYS A 109 1.86 7.85 9.93
N ASN A 110 1.81 7.54 8.64
CA ASN A 110 0.76 8.03 7.74
C ASN A 110 -0.56 7.26 7.89
N ILE A 111 -0.50 5.95 8.23
CA ILE A 111 -1.70 5.13 8.49
C ILE A 111 -2.51 5.65 9.68
N ASN A 112 -1.87 6.43 10.56
CA ASN A 112 -2.55 7.08 11.65
C ASN A 112 -3.51 8.16 11.09
N ILE A 113 -4.78 7.77 11.01
CA ILE A 113 -5.90 8.58 10.52
C ILE A 113 -5.95 9.92 11.27
N PHE A 114 -5.62 9.93 12.57
CA PHE A 114 -5.68 11.09 13.45
C PHE A 114 -4.41 11.96 13.48
N ARG A 115 -3.33 11.54 12.80
CA ARG A 115 -2.19 12.44 12.62
C ARG A 115 -2.66 13.62 11.78
N LEU A 116 -2.71 14.79 12.41
CA LEU A 116 -2.93 16.06 11.75
C LEU A 116 -1.82 16.25 10.72
N ILE A 117 -2.23 16.50 9.48
CA ILE A 117 -1.37 16.75 8.32
C ILE A 117 -0.39 17.87 8.72
N GLN A 118 0.85 17.51 9.01
CA GLN A 118 1.88 18.44 9.47
C GLN A 118 2.45 19.27 8.33
N SER A 119 2.08 19.00 7.07
CA SER A 119 2.50 19.82 5.95
C SER A 119 1.72 21.13 5.94
N ASP A 120 2.38 22.21 6.33
CA ASP A 120 1.89 23.57 6.13
C ASP A 120 1.62 23.81 4.63
N THR A 121 0.34 24.02 4.32
CA THR A 121 -0.25 24.64 3.10
C THR A 121 -0.33 23.88 1.77
N GLY A 122 -1.49 23.98 1.11
CA GLY A 122 -1.68 23.81 -0.34
C GLY A 122 -2.38 22.52 -0.82
N ILE A 123 -2.12 22.18 -2.09
CA ILE A 123 -2.71 21.04 -2.82
C ILE A 123 -2.40 19.70 -2.17
N ASN A 124 -1.23 19.56 -1.50
CA ASN A 124 -0.83 18.33 -0.80
C ASN A 124 -1.85 17.93 0.29
N LEU A 125 -2.35 18.89 1.07
CA LEU A 125 -3.35 18.63 2.10
C LEU A 125 -4.65 18.09 1.51
N ILE A 126 -5.09 18.63 0.37
CA ILE A 126 -6.30 18.18 -0.34
C ILE A 126 -6.11 16.74 -0.81
N ILE A 127 -4.96 16.41 -1.40
CA ILE A 127 -4.64 15.06 -1.88
C ILE A 127 -4.58 14.08 -0.71
N GLN A 128 -3.90 14.42 0.39
CA GLN A 128 -3.83 13.57 1.57
C GLN A 128 -5.21 13.32 2.20
N LEU A 129 -6.04 14.36 2.34
CA LEU A 129 -7.41 14.21 2.83
C LEU A 129 -8.25 13.32 1.91
N PHE A 130 -8.10 13.45 0.59
CA PHE A 130 -8.77 12.59 -0.38
C PHE A 130 -8.41 11.12 -0.18
N PHE A 131 -7.12 10.79 -0.04
CA PHE A 131 -6.69 9.43 0.25
C PHE A 131 -7.21 8.94 1.61
N LYS A 132 -7.15 9.77 2.67
CA LYS A 132 -7.69 9.41 3.99
C LYS A 132 -9.18 9.07 3.96
N ILE A 133 -9.98 9.82 3.19
CA ILE A 133 -11.43 9.53 3.03
C ILE A 133 -11.64 8.19 2.32
N ILE A 134 -10.88 7.91 1.26
CA ILE A 134 -10.95 6.63 0.55
C ILE A 134 -10.58 5.47 1.48
N ILE A 135 -9.48 5.61 2.22
CA ILE A 135 -9.00 4.59 3.16
C ILE A 135 -10.03 4.37 4.27
N PHE A 136 -10.62 5.43 4.81
CA PHE A 136 -11.68 5.34 5.81
C PHE A 136 -12.91 4.58 5.28
N TYR A 137 -13.32 4.87 4.04
CA TYR A 137 -14.41 4.13 3.38
C TYR A 137 -14.07 2.64 3.21
N LEU A 138 -12.85 2.32 2.80
CA LEU A 138 -12.38 0.94 2.66
C LEU A 138 -12.29 0.21 4.00
N ILE A 139 -11.88 0.89 5.08
CA ILE A 139 -11.90 0.33 6.44
C ILE A 139 -13.35 0.02 6.87
N TYR A 140 -14.30 0.90 6.59
CA TYR A 140 -15.72 0.62 6.83
C TYR A 140 -16.18 -0.64 6.06
N GLN A 141 -15.82 -0.73 4.78
CA GLN A 141 -16.15 -1.88 3.93
C GLN A 141 -15.47 -3.17 4.41
N LEU A 142 -14.23 -3.09 4.89
CA LEU A 142 -13.51 -4.18 5.53
C LEU A 142 -14.26 -4.69 6.76
N ILE A 143 -14.61 -3.81 7.70
CA ILE A 143 -15.33 -4.18 8.93
C ILE A 143 -16.65 -4.87 8.57
N LYS A 144 -17.37 -4.36 7.57
CA LYS A 144 -18.61 -4.99 7.07
C LYS A 144 -18.33 -6.40 6.53
N SER A 145 -17.32 -6.58 5.69
CA SER A 145 -16.97 -7.89 5.12
C SER A 145 -16.54 -8.93 6.18
N LEU A 146 -15.81 -8.49 7.21
CA LEU A 146 -15.41 -9.34 8.33
C LEU A 146 -16.61 -9.77 9.18
N ARG A 147 -17.61 -8.90 9.35
CA ARG A 147 -18.86 -9.26 10.05
C ARG A 147 -19.66 -10.28 9.25
N THR A 148 -19.82 -10.10 7.95
CA THR A 148 -20.51 -11.05 7.07
C THR A 148 -19.84 -12.42 7.05
N THR A 149 -18.51 -12.45 7.07
CA THR A 149 -17.73 -13.71 7.11
C THR A 149 -17.88 -14.45 8.44
N LYS A 150 -18.04 -13.75 9.57
CA LYS A 150 -18.22 -14.37 10.90
C LYS A 150 -19.62 -14.92 11.17
N THR A 151 -20.61 -14.52 10.36
CA THR A 151 -22.01 -14.96 10.49
C THR A 151 -22.37 -16.18 9.62
N LEU A 152 -21.39 -16.71 8.89
CA LEU A 152 -21.46 -17.93 8.09
C LEU A 152 -20.77 -19.08 8.85
#